data_AF-A0A927TQ67-F1
#
_entry.id   AF-A0A927TQ67-F1
#
_cell.length_a   1.000
_cell.length_b   1.000
_cell.length_c   1.000
_cell.angle_alpha   90.00
_cell.angle_beta   90.00
_cell.angle_gamma   90.00
#
_symmetry.space_group_name_H-M   'P 1'
#
loop_
_entity.id
_entity.type
_entity.pdbx_description
1 polymer ?
#
loop_
_entity_poly.entity_id
_entity_poly.type
_entity_poly.pdbx_seq_one_letter_code
_entity_poly.pdbx_strand_id
1 'polypeptide(L)' 'MKNNNGVAPKGYKGGRTYKNIPVGKGDQVLPKGINYKEYDVNPYVKGQNRGAERIVIGDDDSVWYTNDHYHTFIKVKDGA' A
#
# COMPACT_ATOMS: atom_id res chain seq x y z
N MET A 1 -11.52 -0.33 6.89
CA MET A 1 -11.12 1.09 6.64
C MET A 1 -12.26 2.13 6.51
N LYS A 2 -13.52 1.78 6.86
CA LYS A 2 -14.70 2.60 6.51
C LYS A 2 -14.78 3.95 7.24
N ASN A 3 -14.06 4.12 8.34
CA ASN A 3 -14.26 5.23 9.26
C ASN A 3 -13.53 6.53 8.84
N ASN A 4 -12.58 6.47 7.90
CA ASN A 4 -11.82 7.62 7.42
C ASN A 4 -11.71 7.69 5.88
N ASN A 5 -12.59 6.98 5.15
CA ASN A 5 -12.63 6.92 3.68
C ASN A 5 -11.29 6.55 2.98
N GLY A 6 -10.36 5.94 3.72
CA GLY A 6 -9.00 5.67 3.25
C GLY A 6 -8.11 6.90 3.14
N VAL A 7 -8.42 7.99 3.85
CA VAL A 7 -7.56 9.18 3.97
C VAL A 7 -6.35 8.84 4.85
N ALA A 8 -5.15 9.18 4.37
CA ALA A 8 -3.92 9.01 5.13
C ALA A 8 -3.89 9.96 6.35
N PRO A 9 -3.23 9.56 7.46
CA PRO A 9 -3.02 10.45 8.60
C PRO A 9 -2.33 11.76 8.21
N LYS A 10 -2.56 12.83 8.97
CA LYS A 10 -1.91 14.12 8.73
C LYS A 10 -0.39 13.95 8.72
N GLY A 11 0.27 14.52 7.70
CA GLY A 11 1.71 14.40 7.51
C GLY A 11 2.15 13.17 6.72
N TYR A 12 1.24 12.26 6.37
CA TYR A 12 1.53 11.10 5.52
C TYR A 12 0.90 11.29 4.13
N LYS A 13 1.38 10.52 3.15
CA LYS A 13 0.77 10.43 1.82
C LYS A 13 0.20 9.03 1.61
N GLY A 14 -0.99 8.94 1.07
CA GLY A 14 -1.66 7.67 0.81
C GLY A 14 -3.09 7.86 0.34
N GLY A 15 -3.80 6.74 0.17
CA GLY A 15 -5.19 6.70 -0.27
C GLY A 15 -5.37 6.69 -1.79
N ARG A 16 -4.27 6.64 -2.56
CA ARG A 16 -4.30 6.46 -4.01
C ARG A 16 -4.58 5.00 -4.34
N THR A 17 -5.21 4.76 -5.49
CA THR A 17 -5.40 3.41 -6.02
C THR A 17 -4.05 2.77 -6.32
N TYR A 18 -3.80 1.60 -5.72
CA TYR A 18 -2.71 0.72 -6.12
C TYR A 18 -3.23 -0.22 -7.21
N LYS A 19 -2.61 -0.15 -8.39
CA LYS A 19 -3.11 -0.86 -9.59
C LYS A 19 -2.86 -2.37 -9.55
N ASN A 20 -2.04 -2.85 -8.62
CA ASN A 20 -1.63 -4.25 -8.54
C ASN A 20 -1.03 -4.76 -9.87
N ILE A 21 -0.14 -3.96 -10.45
CA ILE A 21 0.61 -4.28 -11.66
C ILE A 21 2.09 -4.42 -11.25
N PRO A 22 2.76 -5.52 -11.60
CA PRO A 22 4.17 -5.73 -11.28
C PRO A 22 5.04 -4.63 -11.93
N VAL A 23 6.03 -4.14 -11.19
CA VAL A 23 6.93 -3.07 -11.65
C VAL A 23 8.07 -3.64 -12.49
N GLY A 24 8.53 -4.84 -12.13
CA GLY A 24 9.60 -5.59 -12.76
C GLY A 24 9.24 -7.05 -13.03
N LYS A 25 10.16 -7.75 -13.69
CA LYS A 25 10.01 -9.17 -14.00
C LYS A 25 10.20 -9.99 -12.72
N GLY A 26 9.17 -10.76 -12.35
CA GLY A 26 9.19 -11.62 -11.17
C GLY A 26 8.63 -10.98 -9.91
N ASP A 27 8.18 -9.72 -9.98
CA ASP A 27 7.50 -9.06 -8.87
C ASP A 27 6.22 -9.79 -8.47
N GLN A 28 5.96 -9.79 -7.18
CA GLN A 28 4.75 -10.35 -6.63
C GLN A 28 3.52 -9.51 -7.02
N VAL A 29 2.42 -10.21 -7.31
CA VAL A 29 1.12 -9.61 -7.57
C VAL A 29 0.19 -10.04 -6.44
N LEU A 30 -0.53 -9.08 -5.86
CA LEU A 30 -1.55 -9.34 -4.84
C LEU A 30 -2.76 -10.06 -5.47
N PRO A 31 -3.64 -10.68 -4.68
CA PRO A 31 -4.84 -11.32 -5.21
C PRO A 31 -5.68 -10.38 -6.11
N LYS A 32 -6.24 -10.92 -7.19
CA LYS A 32 -7.04 -10.14 -8.16
C LYS A 32 -8.48 -9.99 -7.68
N GLY A 33 -9.19 -8.99 -8.21
CA GLY A 33 -10.60 -8.74 -7.90
C GLY A 33 -10.84 -7.89 -6.64
N ILE A 34 -9.77 -7.42 -5.99
CA ILE A 34 -9.81 -6.56 -4.82
C ILE A 34 -9.31 -5.16 -5.21
N ASN A 35 -9.96 -4.12 -4.71
CA ASN A 35 -9.51 -2.76 -4.93
C ASN A 35 -8.52 -2.36 -3.83
N TYR A 36 -7.30 -2.04 -4.23
CA TYR A 36 -6.25 -1.69 -3.29
C TYR A 36 -5.99 -0.18 -3.24
N LYS A 37 -5.66 0.30 -2.04
CA LYS A 37 -5.08 1.62 -1.82
C LYS A 37 -3.71 1.52 -1.19
N GLU A 38 -2.81 2.42 -1.60
CA GLU A 38 -1.43 2.50 -1.07
C GLU A 38 -1.24 3.65 -0.08
N TYR A 39 -0.33 3.45 0.87
CA TYR A 39 0.02 4.39 1.93
C TYR A 39 1.53 4.36 2.19
N ASP A 40 2.13 5.53 2.38
CA ASP A 40 3.48 5.61 2.89
C ASP A 40 3.55 5.16 4.34
N VAL A 41 4.64 4.47 4.67
CA VAL A 41 5.00 4.13 6.04
C VAL A 41 5.68 5.29 6.75
N ASN A 42 6.41 6.14 6.00
CA ASN A 42 7.17 7.24 6.55
C ASN A 42 6.42 8.59 6.39
N PRO A 43 6.54 9.51 7.36
CA PRO A 43 5.96 10.84 7.23
C PRO A 43 6.60 11.60 6.06
N TYR A 44 5.80 12.41 5.38
CA TYR A 44 6.25 13.24 4.30
C TYR A 44 7.05 14.45 4.81
N VAL A 45 8.32 14.51 4.42
CA VAL A 45 9.19 15.66 4.62
C VAL A 45 9.55 16.27 3.27
N LYS A 46 9.30 17.57 3.10
CA LYS A 46 9.57 18.26 1.84
C LYS A 46 11.07 18.18 1.51
N GLY A 47 11.40 17.73 0.31
CA GLY A 47 12.78 17.57 -0.16
C GLY A 47 13.44 16.23 0.20
N GLN A 48 12.74 15.36 0.94
CA GLN A 48 13.23 14.01 1.23
C GLN A 48 12.49 12.96 0.39
N ASN A 49 13.16 11.84 0.10
CA ASN A 49 12.53 10.68 -0.51
C ASN A 49 11.52 10.05 0.47
N ARG A 50 10.38 9.58 -0.04
CA ARG A 50 9.31 8.93 0.74
C ARG A 50 9.68 7.52 1.23
N GLY A 51 10.83 7.01 0.81
CA GLY A 51 11.28 5.65 1.06
C GLY A 51 10.61 4.63 0.14
N ALA A 52 11.10 3.39 0.19
CA ALA A 52 10.58 2.26 -0.57
C ALA A 52 9.32 1.64 0.08
N GLU A 53 9.15 1.83 1.38
CA GLU A 53 8.15 1.11 2.17
C GLU A 53 6.73 1.60 1.95
N ARG A 54 5.79 0.66 1.83
CA ARG A 54 4.35 0.96 1.64
C ARG A 54 3.48 -0.04 2.38
N ILE A 55 2.33 0.45 2.82
CA ILE A 55 1.19 -0.40 3.20
C ILE A 55 0.18 -0.36 2.06
N VAL A 56 -0.31 -1.53 1.66
CA VAL A 56 -1.35 -1.71 0.65
C VAL A 56 -2.56 -2.37 1.31
N ILE A 57 -3.72 -1.75 1.24
CA ILE A 57 -4.94 -2.19 1.93
C ILE A 57 -6.05 -2.41 0.92
N GLY A 58 -6.63 -3.61 0.96
CA GLY A 58 -7.76 -4.01 0.12
C GLY A 58 -9.10 -3.55 0.69
N ASP A 59 -10.10 -3.40 -0.18
CA ASP A 59 -11.50 -3.19 0.23
C ASP A 59 -12.15 -4.44 0.82
N ASP A 60 -11.49 -5.60 0.73
CA ASP A 60 -11.74 -6.83 1.47
C ASP A 60 -11.17 -6.81 2.91
N ASP A 61 -10.65 -5.66 3.36
CA ASP A 61 -9.97 -5.45 4.64
C ASP A 61 -8.65 -6.25 4.83
N SER A 62 -8.08 -6.81 3.74
CA SER A 62 -6.73 -7.39 3.74
C SER A 62 -5.64 -6.31 3.80
N VAL A 63 -4.52 -6.61 4.46
CA VAL A 63 -3.39 -5.67 4.63
C VAL A 63 -2.08 -6.33 4.23
N TRP A 64 -1.32 -5.62 3.40
CA TRP A 64 -0.05 -6.04 2.86
C TRP A 64 1.00 -4.96 3.10
N TYR A 65 2.24 -5.36 3.34
CA TYR A 65 3.38 -4.48 3.50
C TYR A 65 4.47 -4.85 2.51
N THR A 66 5.11 -3.84 1.93
CA THR A 66 6.32 -3.99 1.11
C THR A 66 7.38 -3.06 1.68
N ASN A 67 8.63 -3.53 1.74
CA ASN A 67 9.79 -2.71 2.09
C ASN A 67 10.71 -2.41 0.90
N ASP A 68 10.35 -2.93 -0.28
CA ASP A 68 11.16 -2.91 -1.49
C ASP A 68 10.44 -2.24 -2.66
N HIS A 69 9.47 -1.35 -2.37
CA HIS A 69 8.75 -0.59 -3.38
C HIS A 69 8.00 -1.48 -4.39
N TYR A 70 7.16 -2.36 -3.83
CA TYR A 70 6.20 -3.23 -4.54
C TYR A 70 6.80 -4.46 -5.26
N HIS A 71 8.07 -4.81 -5.02
CA HIS A 71 8.65 -6.03 -5.60
C HIS A 71 8.17 -7.29 -4.86
N THR A 72 8.12 -7.24 -3.53
CA THR A 72 7.62 -8.33 -2.68
C THR A 72 6.66 -7.81 -1.61
N PHE A 73 5.79 -8.69 -1.12
CA PHE A 73 4.78 -8.35 -0.11
C PHE A 73 4.74 -9.35 1.04
N ILE A 74 4.72 -8.81 2.25
CA ILE A 74 4.41 -9.51 3.48
C ILE A 74 2.93 -9.29 3.78
N LYS A 75 2.18 -10.37 3.94
CA LYS A 75 0.78 -10.28 4.39
C LYS A 75 0.75 -9.99 5.88
N VAL A 76 0.08 -8.90 6.26
CA VAL A 76 -0.05 -8.45 7.66
C VAL A 76 -1.38 -8.89 8.24
N LYS A 77 -2.44 -8.90 7.42
CA LYS A 77 -3.80 -9.27 7.83
C LYS A 77 -4.56 -9.90 6.67
N ASP A 78 -5.27 -10.98 6.95
CA ASP A 78 -6.25 -11.55 6.03
C ASP A 78 -7.47 -10.63 5.82
N GLY A 79 -8.12 -10.81 4.67
CA GLY A 79 -9.41 -10.18 4.40
C GLY A 79 -10.52 -10.82 5.25
N ALA A 80 -11.62 -10.09 5.41
CA ALA A 80 -12.81 -10.53 6.15
C ALA A 80 -13.83 -11.25 5.25
#